data_AF-A0A7V8ZLJ7-F1
#
_entry.id   AF-A0A7V8ZLJ7-F1
#
_cell.length_a   1.000
_cell.length_b   1.000
_cell.length_c   1.000
_cell.angle_alpha   90.00
_cell.angle_beta   90.00
_cell.angle_gamma   90.00
#
_symmetry.space_group_name_H-M   'P 1'
#
loop_
_entity.id
_entity.type
_entity.pdbx_description
1 polymer ?
#
loop_
_entity_poly.entity_id
_entity_poly.type
_entity_poly.pdbx_seq_one_letter_code
_entity_poly.pdbx_strand_id
1 'polypeptide(L)'
;MRYVAELHSAWHAWAAQGRDAHPCLHVVWAALAGLAPLHAERTALRGGPVLDEPDPLQFYDTSGYGPRALRAMACVVGTSQLVHGTDSPVVLSSNELPLGAEAHAAIRTGNVARLLGTAWVPA
;
A
#
# COMPACT_ATOMS: atom_id res chain seq x y z
N MET A 1 -10.32 15.55 10.35
CA MET A 1 -8.96 15.04 10.63
C MET A 1 -8.08 15.30 9.42
N ARG A 2 -7.03 16.11 9.56
CA ARG A 2 -6.17 16.55 8.45
C ARG A 2 -5.24 15.43 7.93
N TYR A 3 -4.85 14.54 8.83
CA TYR A 3 -3.93 13.43 8.58
C TYR A 3 -4.30 12.53 7.38
N VAL A 4 -5.54 12.03 7.31
CA VAL A 4 -5.95 11.15 6.19
C VAL A 4 -5.88 11.87 4.85
N ALA A 5 -6.26 13.15 4.81
CA ALA A 5 -6.16 13.95 3.60
C ALA A 5 -4.70 14.19 3.18
N GLU A 6 -3.78 14.33 4.13
CA GLU A 6 -2.35 14.49 3.86
C GLU A 6 -1.73 13.20 3.32
N LEU A 7 -2.05 12.03 3.89
CA LEU A 7 -1.65 10.72 3.33
C LEU A 7 -2.13 10.57 1.88
N HIS A 8 -3.40 10.92 1.66
CA HIS A 8 -4.03 10.81 0.35
C HIS A 8 -3.38 11.77 -0.66
N SER A 9 -3.09 13.01 -0.26
CA SER A 9 -2.39 13.99 -1.10
C SER A 9 -0.98 13.55 -1.45
N ALA A 10 -0.24 12.97 -0.49
CA ALA A 10 1.12 12.49 -0.72
C ALA A 10 1.14 11.35 -1.75
N TRP A 11 0.18 10.43 -1.67
CA TRP A 11 0.04 9.34 -2.63
C TRP A 11 -0.23 9.84 -4.06
N HIS A 12 -1.16 10.78 -4.24
CA HIS A 12 -1.43 11.35 -5.58
C HIS A 12 -0.24 12.11 -6.15
N ALA A 13 0.47 12.87 -5.30
CA ALA A 13 1.69 13.55 -5.73
C ALA A 13 2.75 12.54 -6.20
N TRP A 14 2.90 11.43 -5.49
CA TRP A 14 3.81 10.36 -5.90
C TRP A 14 3.37 9.67 -7.19
N ALA A 15 2.09 9.32 -7.33
CA ALA A 15 1.56 8.68 -8.53
C ALA A 15 1.72 9.57 -9.78
N ALA A 16 1.70 10.90 -9.61
CA ALA A 16 1.81 11.84 -10.72
C ALA A 16 3.26 12.12 -11.17
N GLN A 17 4.24 12.07 -10.26
CA GLN A 17 5.63 12.47 -10.57
C GLN A 17 6.71 11.65 -9.85
N GLY A 18 6.40 11.09 -8.68
CA GLY A 18 7.40 10.50 -7.79
C GLY A 18 8.07 9.26 -8.37
N ARG A 19 7.30 8.35 -8.99
CA ARG A 19 7.84 7.12 -9.56
C ARG A 19 8.80 7.40 -10.73
N ASP A 20 8.43 8.29 -11.64
CA ASP A 20 9.27 8.65 -12.79
C ASP A 20 10.58 9.32 -12.36
N ALA A 21 10.52 10.19 -11.35
CA ALA A 21 11.70 10.84 -10.79
C ALA A 21 12.60 9.88 -10.00
N HIS A 22 12.04 8.78 -9.46
CA HIS A 22 12.72 7.85 -8.58
C HIS A 22 12.37 6.39 -8.93
N PRO A 23 12.83 5.89 -10.10
CA PRO A 23 12.36 4.62 -10.65
C PRO A 23 12.68 3.41 -9.77
N CYS A 24 13.78 3.47 -9.00
CA CYS A 24 14.23 2.36 -8.16
C CYS A 24 13.89 2.52 -6.66
N LEU A 25 13.19 3.59 -6.27
CA LEU A 25 12.93 3.85 -4.85
C LEU A 25 11.84 2.93 -4.30
N HIS A 26 12.16 2.16 -3.26
CA HIS A 26 11.13 1.47 -2.48
C HIS A 26 10.34 2.47 -1.64
N VAL A 27 9.01 2.40 -1.74
CA VAL A 27 8.09 3.27 -0.99
C VAL A 27 7.13 2.40 -0.20
N VAL A 28 6.92 2.73 1.07
CA VAL A 28 5.83 2.18 1.89
C VAL A 28 4.92 3.30 2.34
N TRP A 29 3.62 3.13 2.11
CA TRP A 29 2.60 4.07 2.54
C TRP A 29 2.04 3.66 3.88
N ALA A 30 2.20 4.53 4.89
CA ALA A 30 1.55 4.37 6.18
C ALA A 30 0.02 4.33 6.02
N ALA A 31 -0.64 3.51 6.82
CA ALA A 31 -2.10 3.46 6.94
C ALA A 31 -2.80 3.40 5.55
N LEU A 32 -2.40 2.43 4.71
CA LEU A 32 -2.93 2.20 3.36
C LEU A 32 -3.00 3.46 2.49
N ALA A 33 -2.09 4.43 2.69
CA ALA A 33 -2.10 5.74 2.04
C ALA A 33 -3.41 6.53 2.23
N GLY A 34 -4.11 6.35 3.35
CA GLY A 34 -5.43 6.96 3.56
C GLY A 34 -6.48 6.46 2.56
N LEU A 35 -6.33 5.23 2.04
CA LEU A 35 -7.17 4.62 1.01
C LEU A 35 -7.14 5.34 -0.35
N ALA A 36 -6.11 6.15 -0.63
CA ALA A 36 -5.96 6.85 -1.90
C ALA A 36 -6.04 5.95 -3.14
N PRO A 37 -5.47 4.73 -3.16
CA PRO A 37 -5.55 3.86 -4.34
C PRO A 37 -6.98 3.51 -4.75
N LEU A 38 -7.94 3.46 -3.81
CA LEU A 38 -9.35 3.21 -4.13
C LEU A 38 -9.96 4.30 -5.04
N HIS A 39 -9.29 5.44 -5.18
CA HIS A 39 -9.70 6.54 -6.04
C HIS A 39 -8.92 6.63 -7.35
N ALA A 40 -8.07 5.65 -7.67
CA ALA A 40 -7.28 5.65 -8.91
C ALA A 40 -8.18 5.72 -10.17
N GLU A 41 -9.24 4.91 -10.24
CA GLU A 41 -10.20 4.93 -11.35
C GLU A 41 -10.84 6.31 -11.54
N ARG A 42 -11.27 6.95 -10.45
CA ARG A 42 -11.82 8.31 -10.49
C ARG A 42 -10.79 9.33 -10.96
N THR A 43 -9.54 9.14 -10.56
CA THR A 43 -8.42 10.03 -10.92
C THR A 43 -8.14 9.93 -12.41
N ALA A 44 -8.05 8.72 -12.95
CA ALA A 44 -7.94 8.46 -14.38
C ALA A 44 -9.10 9.05 -15.19
N LEU A 45 -10.35 8.85 -14.75
CA LEU A 45 -11.56 9.43 -15.39
C LEU A 45 -11.57 10.96 -15.38
N ARG A 46 -10.73 11.60 -14.56
CA ARG A 46 -10.57 13.06 -14.47
C ARG A 46 -9.30 13.57 -15.13
N GLY A 47 -8.64 12.75 -15.94
CA GLY A 47 -7.41 13.10 -16.67
C GLY A 47 -6.13 13.01 -15.83
N GLY A 48 -6.19 12.34 -14.68
CA GLY A 48 -5.00 11.98 -13.92
C GLY A 48 -4.32 10.71 -14.43
N PRO A 49 -3.20 10.29 -13.81
CA PRO A 49 -2.46 9.10 -14.19
C PRO A 49 -3.33 7.83 -14.11
N VAL A 50 -3.07 6.90 -15.03
CA VAL A 50 -3.64 5.54 -15.02
C VAL A 50 -2.63 4.61 -14.33
N LEU A 51 -3.12 3.73 -13.45
CA LEU A 51 -2.32 2.67 -12.85
C LEU A 51 -2.61 1.37 -13.60
N ASP A 52 -1.72 0.98 -14.51
CA ASP A 52 -1.94 -0.20 -15.37
C ASP A 52 -1.60 -1.51 -14.64
N GLU A 53 -0.58 -1.52 -13.77
CA GLU A 53 -0.18 -2.67 -12.96
C GLU A 53 0.28 -2.25 -11.56
N PRO A 54 0.19 -3.13 -10.55
CA PRO A 54 0.77 -2.86 -9.23
C PRO A 54 2.27 -2.63 -9.31
N ASP A 55 2.72 -1.43 -8.96
CA ASP A 55 4.14 -1.07 -8.88
C ASP A 55 4.87 -1.99 -7.88
N PRO A 56 5.85 -2.81 -8.33
CA PRO A 56 6.50 -3.82 -7.49
C PRO A 56 7.34 -3.21 -6.36
N LEU A 57 7.65 -1.91 -6.43
CA LEU A 57 8.45 -1.18 -5.44
C LEU A 57 7.58 -0.32 -4.50
N GLN A 58 6.26 -0.41 -4.59
CA GLN A 58 5.33 0.38 -3.77
C GLN A 58 4.45 -0.49 -2.87
N PHE A 59 4.59 -0.30 -1.56
CA PHE A 59 3.95 -1.11 -0.53
C PHE A 59 2.98 -0.29 0.34
N TYR A 60 2.09 -0.97 1.05
CA TYR A 60 1.04 -0.36 1.86
C TYR A 60 0.94 -1.04 3.23
N ASP A 61 1.16 -0.25 4.28
CA ASP A 61 1.04 -0.68 5.66
C ASP A 61 -0.44 -0.83 6.07
N THR A 62 -0.78 -1.99 6.65
CA THR A 62 -2.13 -2.34 7.14
C THR A 62 -2.55 -1.66 8.43
N SER A 63 -1.64 -0.97 9.11
CA SER A 63 -1.86 -0.25 10.37
C SER A 63 -3.21 0.45 10.46
N GLY A 64 -3.96 0.17 11.53
CA GLY A 64 -5.23 0.85 11.84
C GLY A 64 -6.44 0.47 10.97
N TYR A 65 -6.30 -0.46 10.00
CA TYR A 65 -7.41 -0.86 9.14
C TYR A 65 -7.96 -2.25 9.44
N GLY A 66 -9.28 -2.33 9.39
CA GLY A 66 -10.02 -3.58 9.57
C GLY A 66 -10.27 -4.34 8.26
N PRO A 67 -10.92 -5.51 8.35
CA PRO A 67 -10.97 -6.46 7.26
C PRO A 67 -11.53 -5.97 5.91
N ARG A 68 -12.51 -5.07 5.95
CA ARG A 68 -13.16 -4.52 4.76
C ARG A 68 -12.19 -3.69 3.91
N ALA A 69 -11.42 -2.82 4.55
CA ALA A 69 -10.45 -1.97 3.88
C ALA A 69 -9.31 -2.80 3.30
N LEU A 70 -8.82 -3.80 4.05
CA LEU A 70 -7.75 -4.68 3.59
C LEU A 70 -8.15 -5.47 2.34
N ARG A 71 -9.37 -6.01 2.28
CA ARG A 71 -9.87 -6.70 1.08
C ARG A 71 -10.01 -5.75 -0.11
N ALA A 72 -10.57 -4.56 0.10
CA ALA A 72 -10.72 -3.58 -0.98
C ALA A 72 -9.36 -3.15 -1.53
N MET A 73 -8.39 -2.87 -0.65
CA MET A 73 -7.04 -2.51 -1.05
C MET A 73 -6.32 -3.68 -1.75
N ALA A 74 -6.48 -4.92 -1.27
CA ALA A 74 -5.91 -6.08 -1.94
C ALA A 74 -6.42 -6.25 -3.38
N CYS A 75 -7.69 -5.93 -3.65
CA CYS A 75 -8.23 -5.95 -5.01
C CYS A 75 -7.62 -4.86 -5.92
N VAL A 76 -7.25 -3.70 -5.35
CA VAL A 76 -6.74 -2.56 -6.12
C VAL A 76 -5.22 -2.62 -6.30
N VAL A 77 -4.47 -2.95 -5.24
CA VAL A 77 -3.00 -2.90 -5.24
C VAL A 77 -2.33 -4.27 -5.26
N GLY A 78 -3.11 -5.35 -5.16
CA GLY A 78 -2.60 -6.71 -5.00
C GLY A 78 -2.15 -7.03 -3.57
N THR A 79 -2.28 -8.30 -3.18
CA THR A 79 -1.86 -8.78 -1.85
C THR A 79 -0.34 -8.71 -1.66
N SER A 80 0.44 -8.83 -2.73
CA SER A 80 1.92 -8.75 -2.71
C SER A 80 2.46 -7.38 -2.32
N GLN A 81 1.64 -6.33 -2.42
CA GLN A 81 2.01 -4.96 -2.05
C GLN A 81 1.56 -4.58 -0.64
N LEU A 82 0.85 -5.45 0.08
CA LEU A 82 0.48 -5.20 1.48
C LEU A 82 1.59 -5.65 2.43
N VAL A 83 1.86 -4.85 3.47
CA VAL A 83 2.82 -5.19 4.54
C VAL A 83 2.18 -5.00 5.90
N HIS A 84 2.48 -5.91 6.84
CA HIS A 84 1.89 -5.86 8.18
C HIS A 84 2.51 -4.75 9.01
N GLY A 85 1.67 -3.84 9.49
CA GLY A 85 2.01 -2.92 10.57
C GLY A 85 0.84 -2.75 11.53
N THR A 86 1.18 -2.24 12.72
CA THR A 86 0.30 -2.22 13.90
C THR A 86 -0.02 -0.82 14.40
N ASP A 87 0.75 0.20 13.96
CA ASP A 87 0.76 1.55 14.53
C ASP A 87 0.99 1.58 16.06
N SER A 88 1.65 0.57 16.62
CA SER A 88 1.91 0.52 18.06
C SER A 88 2.88 1.66 18.46
N PRO A 89 2.61 2.40 19.56
CA PRO A 89 1.59 2.15 20.59
C PRO A 89 0.27 2.92 20.38
N VAL A 90 0.09 3.59 19.25
CA VAL A 90 -1.06 4.47 18.96
C VAL A 90 -2.37 3.68 18.89
N VAL A 91 -2.33 2.51 18.25
CA VAL A 91 -3.49 1.60 18.12
C VAL A 91 -3.09 0.20 18.55
N LEU A 92 -3.97 -0.46 19.31
CA LEU A 92 -3.88 -1.91 19.52
C LEU A 92 -4.55 -2.59 18.32
N SER A 93 -3.75 -3.03 17.36
CA SER A 93 -4.22 -3.71 16.16
C SER A 93 -4.46 -5.21 16.41
N SER A 94 -5.52 -5.76 15.82
CA SER A 94 -5.65 -7.21 15.69
C SER A 94 -4.56 -7.75 14.75
N ASN A 95 -3.97 -8.89 15.10
CA ASN A 95 -3.02 -9.61 14.24
C ASN A 95 -3.72 -10.37 13.10
N GLU A 96 -5.05 -10.43 13.06
CA GLU A 96 -5.78 -11.19 12.05
C GLU A 96 -5.95 -10.40 10.74
N LEU A 97 -5.35 -10.91 9.67
CA LEU A 97 -5.53 -10.41 8.31
C LEU A 97 -6.57 -11.28 7.56
N PRO A 98 -7.65 -10.70 6.99
CA PRO A 98 -8.78 -11.44 6.44
C PRO A 98 -8.58 -11.92 4.98
N LEU A 99 -7.33 -12.25 4.62
CA LEU A 99 -6.87 -12.46 3.24
C LEU A 99 -6.46 -13.91 2.97
N GLY A 100 -6.68 -14.82 3.93
CA GLY A 100 -6.22 -16.21 3.86
C GLY A 100 -4.82 -16.41 4.44
N ALA A 101 -4.48 -17.65 4.76
CA ALA A 101 -3.25 -17.99 5.48
C ALA A 101 -1.97 -17.67 4.68
N GLU A 102 -1.97 -17.94 3.37
CA GLU A 102 -0.82 -17.66 2.51
C GLU A 102 -0.53 -16.16 2.40
N ALA A 103 -1.57 -15.35 2.13
CA ALA A 103 -1.43 -13.90 2.09
C ALA A 103 -1.00 -13.34 3.46
N HIS A 104 -1.56 -13.87 4.55
CA HIS A 104 -1.14 -13.48 5.90
C HIS A 104 0.37 -13.72 6.09
N ALA A 105 0.87 -14.91 5.76
CA ALA A 105 2.29 -15.21 5.86
C ALA A 105 3.15 -14.26 5.00
N ALA A 106 2.78 -14.05 3.74
CA ALA A 106 3.50 -13.18 2.82
C ALA A 106 3.57 -11.72 3.31
N ILE A 107 2.45 -11.17 3.79
CA ILE A 107 2.34 -9.78 4.27
C ILE A 107 3.23 -9.52 5.49
N ARG A 108 3.52 -10.54 6.31
CA ARG A 108 4.37 -10.42 7.51
C ARG A 108 5.85 -10.63 7.24
N THR A 109 6.22 -11.37 6.19
CA THR A 109 7.62 -11.76 5.95
C THR A 109 8.07 -11.50 4.52
N GLY A 110 7.50 -12.18 3.52
CA GLY A 110 7.94 -12.11 2.12
C GLY A 110 7.85 -10.70 1.53
N ASN A 111 6.71 -10.03 1.71
CA ASN A 111 6.49 -8.67 1.22
C ASN A 111 7.38 -7.67 1.97
N VAL A 112 7.60 -7.90 3.27
CA VAL A 112 8.49 -7.07 4.10
C VAL A 112 9.94 -7.22 3.64
N ALA A 113 10.39 -8.44 3.32
CA ALA A 113 11.74 -8.67 2.81
C ALA A 113 11.95 -8.01 1.44
N ARG A 114 10.94 -8.03 0.57
CA ARG A 114 10.94 -7.27 -0.70
C ARG A 114 11.04 -5.76 -0.44
N LEU A 115 10.20 -5.22 0.44
CA LEU A 115 10.23 -3.81 0.83
C LEU A 115 11.61 -3.36 1.35
N LEU A 116 12.22 -4.17 2.22
CA LEU A 116 13.52 -3.87 2.81
C LEU A 116 14.70 -4.16 1.87
N GLY A 117 14.45 -4.67 0.66
CA GLY A 117 15.48 -5.06 -0.31
C GLY A 117 16.34 -6.25 0.15
N THR A 118 15.87 -7.03 1.11
CA THR A 118 16.57 -8.21 1.62
C THR A 118 16.18 -9.50 0.89
N ALA A 119 15.08 -9.48 0.15
CA ALA A 119 14.71 -10.48 -0.84
C ALA A 119 14.88 -9.93 -2.26
N TRP A 120 15.35 -10.78 -3.17
CA TRP A 120 15.46 -10.45 -4.58
C TRP A 120 14.06 -10.16 -5.18
N VAL A 121 13.97 -9.08 -5.96
CA VAL A 121 12.79 -8.73 -6.73
C VAL A 121 13.11 -9.05 -8.20
N PRO A 122 12.32 -9.88 -8.90
CA PRO A 122 12.46 -10.02 -10.35
C PRO A 122 12.24 -8.65 -11.01
N ALA A 123 13.14 -8.30 -11.93
CA ALA A 123 12.99 -7.13 -12.79
C ALA A 123 11.89 -7.34 -13.84
#